data_AF-A0A1J4L6F0-F1
#
_entry.id   AF-A0A1J4L6F0-F1
#
_cell.length_a   1.000
_cell.length_b   1.000
_cell.length_c   1.000
_cell.angle_alpha   90.00
_cell.angle_beta   90.00
_cell.angle_gamma   90.00
#
_symmetry.space_group_name_H-M   'P 1'
#
loop_
_entity.id
_entity.type
_entity.pdbx_description
1 polymer ?
#
loop_
_entity_poly.entity_id
_entity_poly.type
_entity_poly.pdbx_seq_one_letter_code
_entity_poly.pdbx_strand_id
1 'polypeptide(L)'
;MSSIKFAIFTDTHLGHEERDPVRGKDSFDAFEEALQISLDEKVDCIIHAGDMFDEPSPTRSTMIKTNEILHKYLFRIPNEESQGENAIKYEDTEGLTEKIPTTLDENIHVKVPFFVIHGNHDPPSGFELTSACDLLSSCRLVNYFKKIIDPATIELKPVILQRANIEIALYGLGYIMETKFITALESKSITFAHPPEDTDPTKKRFSILLLHQNRPSRNSQQLQVPHMLRDVCPWMDLIVWGHEHENRTDMEISCGMRITQPGSTIVTMLRDFEATPRGMAILEVFEDHEDFIPINLKTPRPFIISKLELDSSLTTKPAEEVLGIIREKLIDMIDQRDDRDKIPIIRLHVFAAIDMRNVPYKQLTHEFSQQVANPHNFIEISRRSTRSSGNKDKKSLSQSSSLNSEENEEFDVTTSPTCIEELLEKKFEDSPLDFLIVDTLNQSLKSYVFEEDRDAFNRNIKDLIETRVSYLLKQVPDTGKGMSPEDAADFIELKRNDLPGINTSKSQRHFLSSTDSTATGTATASQDSDDEDFNKKSQQKNKRTRKTKTVDEPVEDEPAPTRQRMPRKVRAPPSLKKSVMK
;
A
#
# COMPACT_ATOMS: atom_id res chain seq x y z
N MET A 1 -2.10 0.72 41.01
CA MET A 1 -2.20 2.07 40.42
C MET A 1 -3.01 1.94 39.14
N SER A 2 -3.86 2.91 38.86
CA SER A 2 -4.55 2.97 37.57
C SER A 2 -3.55 3.42 36.51
N SER A 3 -3.62 2.83 35.32
CA SER A 3 -2.83 3.22 34.15
C SER A 3 -3.67 3.02 32.89
N ILE A 4 -3.26 3.64 31.78
CA ILE A 4 -3.79 3.35 30.45
C ILE A 4 -2.62 2.95 29.55
N LYS A 5 -2.71 1.75 28.97
CA LYS A 5 -1.63 1.16 28.17
C LYS A 5 -2.00 1.10 26.68
N PHE A 6 -1.06 1.52 25.83
CA PHE A 6 -1.19 1.55 24.38
C PHE A 6 -0.13 0.68 23.72
N ALA A 7 -0.54 -0.05 22.67
CA ALA A 7 0.39 -0.57 21.67
C ALA A 7 0.44 0.39 20.47
N ILE A 8 1.64 0.67 19.97
CA ILE A 8 1.91 1.68 18.95
C ILE A 8 2.73 1.05 17.82
N PHE A 9 2.21 1.08 16.61
CA PHE A 9 2.93 0.71 15.39
C PHE A 9 2.32 1.41 14.17
N THR A 10 2.93 1.28 13.01
CA THR A 10 2.52 2.00 11.80
C THR A 10 3.00 1.27 10.55
N ASP A 11 2.51 1.69 9.37
CA ASP A 11 3.04 1.28 8.08
C ASP A 11 3.11 -0.25 7.95
N THR A 12 1.98 -0.92 8.20
CA THR A 12 1.86 -2.38 8.09
C THR A 12 1.83 -2.88 6.66
N HIS A 13 1.39 -2.04 5.72
CA HIS A 13 1.36 -2.35 4.29
C HIS A 13 0.74 -3.74 4.02
N LEU A 14 -0.43 -4.00 4.60
CA LEU A 14 -1.16 -5.26 4.40
C LEU A 14 -1.44 -5.45 2.92
N GLY A 15 -1.08 -6.64 2.41
CA GLY A 15 -1.15 -6.96 0.99
C GLY A 15 0.15 -6.72 0.21
N HIS A 16 1.19 -6.14 0.82
CA HIS A 16 2.48 -5.98 0.16
C HIS A 16 3.01 -7.33 -0.35
N GLU A 17 3.33 -7.38 -1.64
CA GLU A 17 3.84 -8.56 -2.35
C GLU A 17 2.95 -9.80 -2.18
N GLU A 18 1.63 -9.65 -2.02
CA GLU A 18 0.69 -10.75 -1.72
C GLU A 18 0.69 -11.90 -2.75
N ARG A 19 1.15 -11.65 -3.97
CA ARG A 19 1.27 -12.64 -5.06
C ARG A 19 2.61 -13.38 -5.06
N ASP A 20 3.59 -12.89 -4.32
CA ASP A 20 4.90 -13.52 -4.21
C ASP A 20 4.79 -14.82 -3.39
N PRO A 21 5.29 -15.96 -3.91
CA PRO A 21 5.16 -17.26 -3.24
C PRO A 21 5.95 -17.36 -1.92
N VAL A 22 6.93 -16.48 -1.70
CA VAL A 22 7.79 -16.44 -0.51
C VAL A 22 7.35 -15.34 0.44
N ARG A 23 7.14 -14.12 -0.08
CA ARG A 23 6.91 -12.89 0.69
C ARG A 23 5.45 -12.56 0.91
N GLY A 24 4.52 -13.17 0.16
CA GLY A 24 3.11 -12.77 0.18
C GLY A 24 2.33 -12.98 1.49
N LYS A 25 2.97 -13.54 2.52
CA LYS A 25 2.43 -13.62 3.88
C LYS A 25 3.11 -12.68 4.87
N ASP A 26 4.24 -12.07 4.51
CA ASP A 26 5.10 -11.34 5.45
C ASP A 26 4.36 -10.18 6.13
N SER A 27 3.54 -9.42 5.39
CA SER A 27 2.73 -8.31 5.94
C SER A 27 1.70 -8.79 6.96
N PHE A 28 1.03 -9.91 6.68
CA PHE A 28 0.04 -10.50 7.59
C PHE A 28 0.69 -11.10 8.83
N ASP A 29 1.81 -11.83 8.68
CA ASP A 29 2.54 -12.43 9.79
C ASP A 29 3.04 -11.36 10.78
N ALA A 30 3.60 -10.26 10.26
CA ALA A 30 4.06 -9.12 11.06
C ALA A 30 2.92 -8.42 11.80
N PHE A 31 1.78 -8.23 11.12
CA PHE A 31 0.60 -7.67 11.74
C PHE A 31 0.02 -8.57 12.84
N GLU A 32 -0.09 -9.89 12.60
CA GLU A 32 -0.51 -10.86 13.62
C GLU A 32 0.42 -10.86 14.83
N GLU A 33 1.74 -10.78 14.63
CA GLU A 33 2.70 -10.68 15.72
C GLU A 33 2.48 -9.42 16.55
N ALA A 34 2.35 -8.25 15.92
CA ALA A 34 2.11 -6.99 16.63
C ALA A 34 0.81 -7.04 17.46
N LEU A 35 -0.25 -7.64 16.91
CA LEU A 35 -1.50 -7.86 17.64
C LEU A 35 -1.34 -8.86 18.79
N GLN A 36 -0.61 -9.96 18.59
CA GLN A 36 -0.35 -10.94 19.63
C GLN A 36 0.44 -10.34 20.80
N ILE A 37 1.51 -9.58 20.50
CA ILE A 37 2.28 -8.84 21.52
C ILE A 37 1.37 -7.87 22.27
N SER A 38 0.51 -7.13 21.57
CA SER A 38 -0.45 -6.21 22.19
C SER A 38 -1.35 -6.92 23.22
N LEU A 39 -1.81 -8.14 22.90
CA LEU A 39 -2.62 -8.93 23.82
C LEU A 39 -1.83 -9.49 25.00
N ASP A 40 -0.60 -9.93 24.75
CA ASP A 40 0.28 -10.50 25.79
C ASP A 40 0.70 -9.43 26.81
N GLU A 41 0.94 -8.21 26.33
CA GLU A 41 1.21 -7.00 27.14
C GLU A 41 -0.05 -6.42 27.80
N LYS A 42 -1.23 -6.98 27.49
CA LYS A 42 -2.54 -6.59 28.02
C LYS A 42 -2.81 -5.11 27.84
N VAL A 43 -2.55 -4.59 26.65
CA VAL A 43 -2.81 -3.18 26.34
C VAL A 43 -4.32 -2.90 26.38
N ASP A 44 -4.66 -1.66 26.70
CA ASP A 44 -6.04 -1.20 26.71
C ASP A 44 -6.49 -0.67 25.34
N CYS A 45 -5.55 -0.19 24.52
CA CYS A 45 -5.81 0.37 23.20
C CYS A 45 -4.65 0.04 22.25
N ILE A 46 -4.95 -0.12 20.96
CA ILE A 46 -3.96 -0.17 19.88
C ILE A 46 -4.09 1.11 19.05
N ILE A 47 -2.98 1.75 18.71
CA ILE A 47 -2.94 2.94 17.84
C ILE A 47 -2.03 2.67 16.63
N HIS A 48 -2.56 2.95 15.43
CA HIS A 48 -1.90 2.74 14.15
C HIS A 48 -1.76 4.07 13.38
N ALA A 49 -0.53 4.47 13.06
CA ALA A 49 -0.23 5.80 12.51
C ALA A 49 -0.22 5.88 10.97
N GLY A 50 -0.98 5.03 10.27
CA GLY A 50 -1.22 5.12 8.82
C GLY A 50 -0.53 4.06 7.99
N ASP A 51 -0.87 3.99 6.69
CA ASP A 51 -0.48 2.93 5.75
C ASP A 51 -0.76 1.52 6.29
N MET A 52 -2.02 1.30 6.70
CA MET A 52 -2.46 -0.03 7.12
C MET A 52 -2.42 -0.99 5.94
N PHE A 53 -2.74 -0.50 4.74
CA PHE A 53 -2.72 -1.25 3.48
C PHE A 53 -1.68 -0.70 2.51
N ASP A 54 -1.08 -1.61 1.70
CA ASP A 54 -0.06 -1.27 0.69
C ASP A 54 -0.65 -0.58 -0.56
N GLU A 55 -1.95 -0.79 -0.82
CA GLU A 55 -2.66 -0.22 -1.96
C GLU A 55 -3.97 0.49 -1.52
N PRO A 56 -4.40 1.57 -2.21
CA PRO A 56 -5.63 2.28 -1.87
C PRO A 56 -6.89 1.42 -2.00
N SER A 57 -6.84 0.45 -2.91
CA SER A 57 -7.89 -0.55 -3.14
C SER A 57 -7.32 -1.94 -2.90
N PRO A 58 -7.23 -2.39 -1.63
CA PRO A 58 -6.68 -3.69 -1.30
C PRO A 58 -7.46 -4.80 -1.99
N THR A 59 -6.78 -5.88 -2.36
CA THR A 59 -7.47 -7.01 -2.98
C THR A 59 -8.48 -7.62 -2.03
N ARG A 60 -9.50 -8.27 -2.58
CA ARG A 60 -10.49 -9.03 -1.78
C ARG A 60 -9.84 -10.03 -0.84
N SER A 61 -8.76 -10.67 -1.28
CA SER A 61 -7.99 -11.62 -0.44
C SER A 61 -7.35 -10.90 0.74
N THR A 62 -6.69 -9.77 0.50
CA THR A 62 -6.10 -8.95 1.57
C THR A 62 -7.15 -8.49 2.57
N MET A 63 -8.28 -7.93 2.10
CA MET A 63 -9.36 -7.47 2.98
C MET A 63 -9.98 -8.60 3.82
N ILE A 64 -10.24 -9.77 3.22
CA ILE A 64 -10.77 -10.94 3.96
C ILE A 64 -9.79 -11.38 5.04
N LYS A 65 -8.50 -11.52 4.72
CA LYS A 65 -7.47 -11.91 5.70
C LYS A 65 -7.35 -10.88 6.83
N THR A 66 -7.35 -9.58 6.50
CA THR A 66 -7.31 -8.50 7.50
C THR A 66 -8.50 -8.62 8.45
N ASN A 67 -9.71 -8.83 7.94
CA ASN A 67 -10.91 -9.01 8.77
C ASN A 67 -10.81 -10.26 9.67
N GLU A 68 -10.34 -11.39 9.13
CA GLU A 68 -10.14 -12.63 9.90
C GLU A 68 -9.14 -12.43 11.04
N ILE A 69 -8.02 -11.76 10.77
CA ILE A 69 -6.99 -11.43 11.77
C ILE A 69 -7.58 -10.50 12.84
N LEU A 70 -8.18 -9.37 12.46
CA LEU A 70 -8.77 -8.43 13.41
C LEU A 70 -9.81 -9.12 14.31
N HIS A 71 -10.70 -9.93 13.75
CA HIS A 71 -11.67 -10.70 14.54
C HIS A 71 -11.01 -11.69 15.50
N LYS A 72 -9.99 -12.42 15.05
CA LYS A 72 -9.28 -13.41 15.87
C LYS A 72 -8.61 -12.80 17.10
N TYR A 73 -7.98 -11.63 16.96
CA TYR A 73 -7.18 -11.03 18.04
C TYR A 73 -7.96 -10.00 18.86
N LEU A 74 -8.86 -9.24 18.25
CA LEU A 74 -9.47 -8.06 18.87
C LEU A 74 -10.90 -8.26 19.36
N PHE A 75 -11.53 -9.40 19.06
CA PHE A 75 -12.92 -9.67 19.44
C PHE A 75 -13.03 -10.87 20.37
N ARG A 76 -14.05 -10.84 21.23
CA ARG A 76 -14.38 -11.93 22.15
C ARG A 76 -15.49 -12.79 21.59
N ILE A 77 -15.49 -14.07 21.99
CA ILE A 77 -16.61 -14.96 21.79
C ILE A 77 -17.68 -14.63 22.85
N PRO A 78 -18.98 -14.65 22.53
CA PRO A 78 -20.03 -14.46 23.53
C PRO A 78 -19.85 -15.41 24.73
N ASN A 79 -19.97 -14.88 25.95
CA ASN A 79 -19.77 -15.52 27.28
C ASN A 79 -18.38 -15.40 27.93
N GLU A 80 -17.42 -14.68 27.35
CA GLU A 80 -16.25 -14.23 28.11
C GLU A 80 -16.61 -13.05 29.02
N GLU A 81 -16.12 -13.05 30.26
CA GLU A 81 -16.39 -11.96 31.22
C GLU A 81 -16.00 -10.60 30.62
N SER A 82 -16.90 -9.62 30.73
CA SER A 82 -16.61 -8.23 30.36
C SER A 82 -15.54 -7.66 31.29
N GLN A 83 -14.74 -6.71 30.80
CA GLN A 83 -13.89 -5.96 31.71
C GLN A 83 -14.85 -5.16 32.60
N GLY A 84 -14.82 -5.44 33.91
CA GLY A 84 -15.68 -4.82 34.91
C GLY A 84 -15.38 -3.33 35.12
N GLU A 85 -15.54 -2.84 36.35
CA GLU A 85 -15.47 -1.43 36.77
C GLU A 85 -14.21 -0.62 36.39
N ASN A 86 -13.21 -1.24 35.73
CA ASN A 86 -11.96 -0.64 35.27
C ASN A 86 -11.93 -0.32 33.75
N ALA A 87 -13.09 -0.32 33.08
CA ALA A 87 -13.19 0.00 31.66
C ALA A 87 -12.79 1.47 31.35
N ILE A 88 -12.27 1.70 30.15
CA ILE A 88 -12.04 3.06 29.63
C ILE A 88 -13.38 3.74 29.40
N LYS A 89 -13.51 4.97 29.89
CA LYS A 89 -14.62 5.88 29.57
C LYS A 89 -14.21 6.79 28.41
N TYR A 90 -15.18 7.17 27.60
CA TYR A 90 -14.98 8.11 26.50
C TYR A 90 -15.74 9.41 26.82
N GLU A 91 -15.04 10.53 26.94
CA GLU A 91 -15.66 11.84 27.19
C GLU A 91 -16.00 12.58 25.88
N ASP A 92 -15.10 12.49 24.88
CA ASP A 92 -15.28 13.04 23.53
C ASP A 92 -14.73 12.06 22.50
N THR A 93 -15.42 11.93 21.38
CA THR A 93 -15.12 11.00 20.29
C THR A 93 -15.35 11.65 18.92
N GLU A 94 -15.52 12.98 18.87
CA GLU A 94 -15.74 13.75 17.62
C GLU A 94 -14.55 13.69 16.67
N GLY A 95 -13.38 13.25 17.15
CA GLY A 95 -12.22 12.92 16.33
C GLY A 95 -12.39 11.68 15.45
N LEU A 96 -13.41 10.85 15.66
CA LEU A 96 -13.67 9.63 14.87
C LEU A 96 -14.63 9.88 13.72
N THR A 97 -14.47 9.09 12.65
CA THR A 97 -15.45 8.99 11.56
C THR A 97 -16.75 8.39 12.09
N GLU A 98 -16.66 7.21 12.71
CA GLU A 98 -17.75 6.63 13.49
C GLU A 98 -17.66 7.14 14.93
N LYS A 99 -18.50 8.13 15.26
CA LYS A 99 -18.48 8.82 16.58
C LYS A 99 -18.67 7.88 17.78
N ILE A 100 -19.17 6.67 17.56
CA ILE A 100 -19.34 5.67 18.62
C ILE A 100 -18.15 4.71 18.56
N PRO A 101 -17.26 4.72 19.57
CA PRO A 101 -16.17 3.74 19.67
C PRO A 101 -16.67 2.31 19.60
N THR A 102 -15.88 1.44 18.98
CA THR A 102 -16.11 -0.01 18.83
C THR A 102 -16.42 -0.72 20.15
N THR A 103 -15.82 -0.28 21.26
CA THR A 103 -16.06 -0.81 22.60
C THR A 103 -17.41 -0.46 23.21
N LEU A 104 -18.09 0.58 22.72
CA LEU A 104 -19.41 1.02 23.19
C LEU A 104 -20.55 0.48 22.32
N ASP A 105 -20.25 -0.29 21.28
CA ASP A 105 -21.25 -0.89 20.41
C ASP A 105 -21.89 -2.11 21.09
N GLU A 106 -23.21 -2.09 21.22
CA GLU A 106 -23.96 -3.13 21.94
C GLU A 106 -24.00 -4.48 21.21
N ASN A 107 -23.73 -4.51 19.91
CA ASN A 107 -23.89 -5.70 19.08
C ASN A 107 -22.61 -6.50 18.88
N ILE A 108 -21.46 -5.96 19.32
CA ILE A 108 -20.14 -6.58 19.15
C ILE A 108 -19.38 -6.61 20.47
N HIS A 109 -18.52 -7.61 20.64
CA HIS A 109 -17.73 -7.76 21.86
C HIS A 109 -16.25 -7.51 21.56
N VAL A 110 -15.86 -6.24 21.64
CA VAL A 110 -14.48 -5.82 21.37
C VAL A 110 -13.62 -6.06 22.62
N LYS A 111 -12.52 -6.79 22.44
CA LYS A 111 -11.52 -7.08 23.47
C LYS A 111 -10.60 -5.89 23.70
N VAL A 112 -10.04 -5.35 22.61
CA VAL A 112 -9.12 -4.21 22.59
C VAL A 112 -9.49 -3.32 21.39
N PRO A 113 -9.85 -2.04 21.60
CA PRO A 113 -10.12 -1.11 20.51
C PRO A 113 -8.84 -0.80 19.72
N PHE A 114 -8.98 -0.77 18.40
CA PHE A 114 -7.91 -0.41 17.46
C PHE A 114 -8.23 0.94 16.84
N PHE A 115 -7.36 1.93 16.98
CA PHE A 115 -7.51 3.26 16.40
C PHE A 115 -6.53 3.44 15.26
N VAL A 116 -6.99 4.04 14.16
CA VAL A 116 -6.17 4.17 12.94
C VAL A 116 -6.41 5.49 12.24
N ILE A 117 -5.33 6.12 11.78
CA ILE A 117 -5.36 7.15 10.74
C ILE A 117 -5.00 6.51 9.40
N HIS A 118 -5.36 7.13 8.28
CA HIS A 118 -4.88 6.69 6.97
C HIS A 118 -3.53 7.33 6.65
N GLY A 119 -2.74 6.67 5.81
CA GLY A 119 -1.51 7.19 5.23
C GLY A 119 -1.68 7.53 3.74
N ASN A 120 -0.56 7.54 3.02
CA ASN A 120 -0.51 7.89 1.58
C ASN A 120 -0.74 6.69 0.66
N HIS A 121 -0.64 5.45 1.15
CA HIS A 121 -0.97 4.24 0.41
C HIS A 121 -2.45 3.87 0.53
N ASP A 122 -3.11 4.20 1.64
CA ASP A 122 -4.55 3.99 1.84
C ASP A 122 -5.37 5.29 1.99
N PRO A 123 -5.13 6.33 1.15
CA PRO A 123 -5.82 7.60 1.29
C PRO A 123 -7.30 7.47 0.91
N PRO A 124 -8.16 8.34 1.43
CA PRO A 124 -9.50 8.54 0.90
C PRO A 124 -9.44 8.85 -0.59
N SER A 125 -10.06 8.01 -1.41
CA SER A 125 -10.00 8.13 -2.88
C SER A 125 -11.34 7.74 -3.54
N GLY A 126 -11.41 7.88 -4.86
CA GLY A 126 -12.63 7.61 -5.62
C GLY A 126 -13.71 8.67 -5.46
N PHE A 127 -14.91 8.36 -5.96
CA PHE A 127 -16.02 9.30 -6.04
C PHE A 127 -16.55 9.76 -4.66
N GLU A 128 -16.61 8.84 -3.69
CA GLU A 128 -17.09 9.12 -2.33
C GLU A 128 -15.97 9.46 -1.34
N LEU A 129 -14.71 9.54 -1.80
CA LEU A 129 -13.55 9.82 -0.96
C LEU A 129 -13.49 8.84 0.23
N THR A 130 -13.52 7.56 -0.10
CA THR A 130 -13.48 6.45 0.84
C THR A 130 -12.08 5.83 0.84
N SER A 131 -11.62 5.46 2.03
CA SER A 131 -10.39 4.70 2.25
C SER A 131 -10.74 3.24 2.51
N ALA A 132 -9.79 2.33 2.31
CA ALA A 132 -9.89 0.96 2.83
C ALA A 132 -10.18 0.93 4.35
N CYS A 133 -9.70 1.92 5.10
CA CYS A 133 -10.01 2.07 6.53
C CYS A 133 -11.51 2.36 6.80
N ASP A 134 -12.23 3.02 5.89
CA ASP A 134 -13.68 3.23 6.03
C ASP A 134 -14.42 1.89 5.98
N LEU A 135 -13.99 0.95 5.14
CA LEU A 135 -14.58 -0.39 5.06
C LEU A 135 -14.46 -1.11 6.40
N LEU A 136 -13.26 -1.13 6.99
CA LEU A 136 -13.02 -1.72 8.31
C LEU A 136 -13.84 -1.03 9.41
N SER A 137 -13.92 0.30 9.37
CA SER A 137 -14.70 1.10 10.32
C SER A 137 -16.21 0.83 10.22
N SER A 138 -16.73 0.69 8.99
CA SER A 138 -18.14 0.36 8.73
C SER A 138 -18.51 -1.04 9.23
N CYS A 139 -17.55 -1.97 9.22
CA CYS A 139 -17.67 -3.30 9.81
C CYS A 139 -17.40 -3.30 11.33
N ARG A 140 -17.17 -2.14 11.94
CA ARG A 140 -16.87 -1.97 13.36
C ARG A 140 -15.61 -2.69 13.83
N LEU A 141 -14.65 -2.92 12.94
CA LEU A 141 -13.38 -3.60 13.25
C LEU A 141 -12.32 -2.66 13.81
N VAL A 142 -12.36 -1.39 13.40
CA VAL A 142 -11.42 -0.36 13.82
C VAL A 142 -12.18 0.95 14.11
N ASN A 143 -11.56 1.82 14.90
CA ASN A 143 -11.97 3.19 15.12
C ASN A 143 -11.15 4.07 14.18
N TYR A 144 -11.72 4.39 13.02
CA TYR A 144 -11.05 5.23 12.04
C TYR A 144 -11.21 6.70 12.40
N PHE A 145 -10.10 7.43 12.47
CA PHE A 145 -10.10 8.87 12.67
C PHE A 145 -10.81 9.61 11.53
N LYS A 146 -11.34 10.79 11.86
CA LYS A 146 -12.03 11.65 10.91
C LYS A 146 -11.08 12.09 9.80
N LYS A 147 -11.51 11.83 8.56
CA LYS A 147 -10.79 12.23 7.35
C LYS A 147 -10.72 13.76 7.21
N ILE A 148 -9.59 14.24 6.73
CA ILE A 148 -9.35 15.65 6.42
C ILE A 148 -9.09 15.74 4.91
N ILE A 149 -10.08 16.23 4.18
CA ILE A 149 -10.07 16.27 2.71
C ILE A 149 -10.00 17.73 2.30
N ASP A 150 -8.92 18.11 1.61
CA ASP A 150 -8.70 19.45 1.05
C ASP A 150 -9.09 20.63 1.97
N PRO A 151 -8.60 20.66 3.21
CA PRO A 151 -8.94 21.71 4.17
C PRO A 151 -8.33 23.05 3.78
N ALA A 152 -9.10 24.14 3.90
CA ALA A 152 -8.53 25.49 3.97
C ALA A 152 -7.90 25.77 5.36
N THR A 153 -8.43 25.11 6.39
CA THR A 153 -8.00 25.15 7.79
C THR A 153 -8.21 23.77 8.40
N ILE A 154 -7.26 23.29 9.19
CA ILE A 154 -7.28 21.94 9.76
C ILE A 154 -7.71 22.03 11.21
N GLU A 155 -8.89 21.51 11.56
CA GLU A 155 -9.33 21.39 12.95
C GLU A 155 -9.22 19.91 13.38
N LEU A 156 -8.33 19.62 14.33
CA LEU A 156 -8.16 18.30 14.92
C LEU A 156 -8.98 18.19 16.21
N LYS A 157 -9.93 17.26 16.21
CA LYS A 157 -10.71 16.91 17.41
C LYS A 157 -10.15 15.63 18.03
N PRO A 158 -10.03 15.57 19.37
CA PRO A 158 -9.48 14.39 20.03
C PRO A 158 -10.51 13.28 20.16
N VAL A 159 -10.01 12.10 20.48
CA VAL A 159 -10.73 11.08 21.25
C VAL A 159 -10.22 11.16 22.69
N ILE A 160 -11.09 11.51 23.63
CA ILE A 160 -10.75 11.64 25.04
C ILE A 160 -11.07 10.34 25.77
N LEU A 161 -10.02 9.64 26.20
CA LEU A 161 -10.08 8.40 26.97
C LEU A 161 -9.84 8.73 28.44
N GLN A 162 -10.67 8.20 29.34
CA GLN A 162 -10.53 8.45 30.77
C GLN A 162 -10.57 7.16 31.58
N ARG A 163 -9.62 7.03 32.52
CA ARG A 163 -9.64 6.01 33.57
C ARG A 163 -9.10 6.61 34.86
N ALA A 164 -9.91 6.57 35.92
CA ALA A 164 -9.59 7.23 37.19
C ALA A 164 -9.18 8.71 36.96
N ASN A 165 -8.01 9.12 37.45
CA ASN A 165 -7.48 10.48 37.32
C ASN A 165 -6.62 10.69 36.07
N ILE A 166 -6.61 9.74 35.13
CA ILE A 166 -5.83 9.80 33.89
C ILE A 166 -6.78 10.10 32.73
N GLU A 167 -6.41 11.10 31.94
CA GLU A 167 -7.15 11.55 30.77
C GLU A 167 -6.20 11.63 29.57
N ILE A 168 -6.48 10.82 28.53
CA ILE A 168 -5.68 10.78 27.31
C ILE A 168 -6.43 11.52 26.21
N ALA A 169 -5.75 12.47 25.57
CA ALA A 169 -6.24 13.14 24.37
C ALA A 169 -5.57 12.53 23.14
N LEU A 170 -6.29 11.71 22.38
CA LEU A 170 -5.74 11.11 21.17
C LEU A 170 -6.20 11.88 19.93
N TYR A 171 -5.27 12.60 19.31
CA TYR A 171 -5.47 13.32 18.05
C TYR A 171 -4.94 12.50 16.88
N GLY A 172 -5.61 12.57 15.74
CA GLY A 172 -5.17 11.91 14.51
C GLY A 172 -5.19 12.86 13.32
N LEU A 173 -4.06 12.95 12.62
CA LEU A 173 -3.95 13.61 11.32
C LEU A 173 -3.44 12.58 10.31
N GLY A 174 -4.38 12.05 9.51
CA GLY A 174 -4.05 11.21 8.36
C GLY A 174 -3.24 11.96 7.30
N TYR A 175 -2.69 11.22 6.34
CA TYR A 175 -1.87 11.83 5.30
C TYR A 175 -2.64 12.89 4.50
N ILE A 176 -2.08 14.08 4.44
CA ILE A 176 -2.42 15.11 3.47
C ILE A 176 -1.21 15.40 2.58
N MET A 177 -1.44 15.94 1.40
CA MET A 177 -0.36 16.30 0.47
C MET A 177 0.67 17.22 1.15
N GLU A 178 1.96 16.89 1.02
CA GLU A 178 3.06 17.56 1.72
C GLU A 178 3.02 19.09 1.58
N THR A 179 2.78 19.61 0.36
CA THR A 179 2.69 21.05 0.12
C THR A 179 1.56 21.72 0.91
N LYS A 180 0.42 21.04 1.07
CA LYS A 180 -0.70 21.53 1.88
C LYS A 180 -0.38 21.46 3.38
N PHE A 181 0.28 20.40 3.82
CA PHE A 181 0.71 20.26 5.21
C PHE A 181 1.69 21.35 5.63
N ILE A 182 2.76 21.56 4.84
CA ILE A 182 3.74 22.60 5.10
C ILE A 182 3.07 23.98 5.09
N THR A 183 2.23 24.27 4.09
CA THR A 183 1.47 25.52 4.03
C THR A 183 0.60 25.72 5.29
N ALA A 184 -0.04 24.66 5.78
CA ALA A 184 -0.89 24.73 6.96
C ALA A 184 -0.09 25.01 8.24
N LEU A 185 1.12 24.43 8.35
CA LEU A 185 2.05 24.68 9.43
C LEU A 185 2.60 26.11 9.40
N GLU A 186 3.07 26.58 8.25
CA GLU A 186 3.60 27.94 8.07
C GLU A 186 2.56 29.03 8.37
N SER A 187 1.32 28.80 7.93
CA SER A 187 0.19 29.71 8.18
C SER A 187 -0.42 29.56 9.57
N LYS A 188 0.02 28.59 10.38
CA LYS A 188 -0.56 28.24 11.69
C LYS A 188 -2.07 28.01 11.63
N SER A 189 -2.54 27.39 10.54
CA SER A 189 -3.96 27.11 10.28
C SER A 189 -4.41 25.73 10.76
N ILE A 190 -3.55 25.03 11.50
CA ILE A 190 -3.90 23.81 12.23
C ILE A 190 -4.33 24.21 13.65
N THR A 191 -5.55 23.86 14.02
CA THR A 191 -6.12 24.09 15.35
C THR A 191 -6.48 22.76 16.00
N PHE A 192 -6.41 22.73 17.32
CA PHE A 192 -6.71 21.55 18.14
C PHE A 192 -7.86 21.89 19.07
N ALA A 193 -8.94 21.11 19.02
CA ALA A 193 -10.01 21.21 19.99
C ALA A 193 -9.58 20.60 21.34
N HIS A 194 -10.08 21.15 22.45
CA HIS A 194 -9.78 20.71 23.82
C HIS A 194 -8.28 20.65 24.18
N PRO A 195 -7.51 21.74 23.98
CA PRO A 195 -6.15 21.82 24.50
C PRO A 195 -6.15 21.66 26.04
N PRO A 196 -5.02 21.28 26.66
CA PRO A 196 -4.94 20.95 28.09
C PRO A 196 -5.35 22.08 29.05
N GLU A 197 -5.51 23.31 28.56
CA GLU A 197 -6.06 24.44 29.31
C GLU A 197 -7.51 24.20 29.78
N ASP A 198 -8.24 23.29 29.13
CA ASP A 198 -9.61 22.92 29.46
C ASP A 198 -9.71 21.77 30.49
N THR A 199 -8.59 21.16 30.89
CA THR A 199 -8.60 19.98 31.77
C THR A 199 -8.64 20.37 33.25
N ASP A 200 -9.36 19.57 34.05
CA ASP A 200 -9.36 19.66 35.51
C ASP A 200 -7.92 19.50 36.04
N PRO A 201 -7.36 20.48 36.78
CA PRO A 201 -5.99 20.42 37.29
C PRO A 201 -5.72 19.27 38.25
N THR A 202 -6.76 18.56 38.71
CA THR A 202 -6.64 17.36 39.53
C THR A 202 -6.40 16.07 38.74
N LYS A 203 -6.63 16.08 37.42
CA LYS A 203 -6.36 14.94 36.52
C LYS A 203 -5.02 15.10 35.81
N LYS A 204 -4.34 13.99 35.53
CA LYS A 204 -3.21 13.96 34.60
C LYS A 204 -3.74 13.88 33.17
N ARG A 205 -3.54 14.95 32.40
CA ARG A 205 -3.75 14.99 30.94
C ARG A 205 -2.48 14.49 30.24
N PHE A 206 -2.64 13.60 29.27
CA PHE A 206 -1.56 13.19 28.37
C PHE A 206 -2.05 13.23 26.91
N SER A 207 -1.40 14.03 26.07
CA SER A 207 -1.84 14.27 24.70
C SER A 207 -0.96 13.57 23.66
N ILE A 208 -1.57 12.78 22.79
CA ILE A 208 -0.91 12.00 21.75
C ILE A 208 -1.39 12.49 20.39
N LEU A 209 -0.47 12.77 19.47
CA LEU A 209 -0.77 13.06 18.07
C LEU A 209 -0.26 11.93 17.18
N LEU A 210 -1.16 11.29 16.45
CA LEU A 210 -0.82 10.41 15.33
C LEU A 210 -0.66 11.25 14.07
N LEU A 211 0.47 11.13 13.39
CA LEU A 211 0.81 11.90 12.19
C LEU A 211 1.40 10.99 11.12
N HIS A 212 0.94 11.11 9.88
CA HIS A 212 1.49 10.37 8.73
C HIS A 212 1.98 11.36 7.65
N GLN A 213 3.25 11.77 7.71
CA GLN A 213 3.87 12.80 6.88
C GLN A 213 5.38 12.56 6.72
N ASN A 214 6.00 13.14 5.69
CA ASN A 214 7.46 13.17 5.55
C ASN A 214 8.13 13.80 6.79
N ARG A 215 9.17 13.14 7.33
CA ARG A 215 10.06 13.64 8.37
C ARG A 215 11.45 13.92 7.78
N PRO A 216 11.64 15.08 7.16
CA PRO A 216 12.89 15.38 6.49
C PRO A 216 14.10 15.41 7.44
N SER A 217 15.24 14.91 6.94
CA SER A 217 16.50 14.83 7.69
C SER A 217 17.11 16.22 7.94
N ARG A 218 17.95 16.31 8.98
CA ARG A 218 18.59 17.53 9.52
C ARG A 218 19.34 18.40 8.49
N ASN A 219 19.62 17.91 7.28
CA ASN A 219 20.41 18.62 6.27
C ASN A 219 19.59 19.24 5.14
N SER A 220 18.27 19.04 5.07
CA SER A 220 17.42 19.80 4.15
C SER A 220 16.92 21.09 4.81
N GLN A 221 16.59 22.11 4.01
CA GLN A 221 15.97 23.34 4.51
C GLN A 221 14.65 23.08 5.28
N GLN A 222 14.13 21.84 5.27
CA GLN A 222 12.94 21.36 5.98
C GLN A 222 13.20 20.93 7.45
N LEU A 223 14.30 21.38 8.08
CA LEU A 223 14.46 21.46 9.55
C LEU A 223 13.28 22.16 10.27
N GLN A 224 12.27 22.62 9.53
CA GLN A 224 11.10 23.32 10.00
C GLN A 224 9.95 22.41 10.46
N VAL A 225 9.74 21.17 9.99
CA VAL A 225 8.45 20.48 10.31
C VAL A 225 8.27 20.22 11.81
N PRO A 226 9.19 19.52 12.53
CA PRO A 226 9.06 19.38 13.99
C PRO A 226 9.08 20.72 14.73
N HIS A 227 9.79 21.72 14.20
CA HIS A 227 9.87 23.06 14.78
C HIS A 227 8.53 23.81 14.65
N MET A 228 7.89 23.77 13.48
CA MET A 228 6.59 24.36 13.21
C MET A 228 5.49 23.63 13.98
N LEU A 229 5.56 22.31 14.09
CA LEU A 229 4.65 21.55 14.95
C LEU A 229 4.75 22.02 16.40
N ARG A 230 5.95 22.26 16.92
CA ARG A 230 6.14 22.80 18.26
C ARG A 230 5.50 24.18 18.42
N ASP A 231 5.52 25.02 17.39
CA ASP A 231 4.87 26.33 17.41
C ASP A 231 3.34 26.24 17.40
N VAL A 232 2.78 25.17 16.83
CA VAL A 232 1.33 24.94 16.72
C VAL A 232 0.78 24.21 17.96
N CYS A 233 1.46 23.17 18.43
CA CYS A 233 1.03 22.33 19.56
C CYS A 233 2.17 22.09 20.57
N PRO A 234 2.70 23.13 21.24
CA PRO A 234 3.82 23.00 22.19
C PRO A 234 3.50 22.13 23.42
N TRP A 235 2.22 21.91 23.68
CA TRP A 235 1.68 21.14 24.80
C TRP A 235 1.50 19.65 24.49
N MET A 236 1.77 19.20 23.26
CA MET A 236 1.64 17.79 22.88
C MET A 236 2.69 16.95 23.62
N ASP A 237 2.25 15.91 24.32
CA ASP A 237 3.14 15.07 25.12
C ASP A 237 3.92 14.09 24.26
N LEU A 238 3.29 13.50 23.24
CA LEU A 238 3.91 12.54 22.33
C LEU A 238 3.38 12.70 20.90
N ILE A 239 4.30 12.72 19.93
CA ILE A 239 3.97 12.55 18.51
C ILE A 239 4.38 11.14 18.07
N VAL A 240 3.43 10.40 17.52
CA VAL A 240 3.68 9.13 16.82
C VAL A 240 3.75 9.42 15.33
N TRP A 241 4.92 9.20 14.75
CA TRP A 241 5.25 9.55 13.38
C TRP A 241 5.26 8.31 12.48
N GLY A 242 4.25 8.19 11.61
CA GLY A 242 4.18 7.20 10.52
C GLY A 242 4.77 7.74 9.21
N HIS A 243 4.64 7.01 8.10
CA HIS A 243 5.20 7.29 6.77
C HIS A 243 6.69 6.94 6.62
N GLU A 244 7.48 7.29 7.63
CA GLU A 244 8.91 6.99 7.62
C GLU A 244 9.14 5.53 8.00
N HIS A 245 9.66 4.74 7.06
CA HIS A 245 9.87 3.30 7.26
C HIS A 245 11.13 2.96 8.08
N GLU A 246 12.05 3.90 8.25
CA GLU A 246 13.22 3.72 9.12
C GLU A 246 12.75 3.50 10.56
N ASN A 247 13.16 2.40 11.20
CA ASN A 247 12.84 2.18 12.60
C ASN A 247 13.68 3.10 13.50
N ARG A 248 13.01 4.07 14.12
CA ARG A 248 13.49 4.90 15.23
C ARG A 248 12.44 4.91 16.34
N THR A 249 12.03 3.71 16.76
CA THR A 249 10.96 3.47 17.75
C THR A 249 11.32 4.06 19.11
N ASP A 250 12.59 4.11 19.48
CA ASP A 250 13.02 4.78 20.71
C ASP A 250 12.49 6.21 20.76
N MET A 251 12.04 6.64 21.93
CA MET A 251 11.52 7.98 22.11
C MET A 251 12.64 9.03 21.99
N GLU A 252 12.51 9.91 21.01
CA GLU A 252 13.47 10.98 20.73
C GLU A 252 12.90 12.34 21.13
N ILE A 253 13.76 13.22 21.67
CA ILE A 253 13.41 14.62 21.86
C ILE A 253 13.91 15.42 20.66
N SER A 254 12.99 15.94 19.85
CA SER A 254 13.28 16.79 18.69
C SER A 254 12.57 18.12 18.83
N CYS A 255 13.32 19.22 18.75
CA CYS A 255 12.78 20.59 18.92
C CYS A 255 11.98 20.79 20.22
N GLY A 256 12.25 20.00 21.28
CA GLY A 256 11.52 20.06 22.55
C GLY A 256 10.23 19.25 22.58
N MET A 257 9.90 18.50 21.52
CA MET A 257 8.78 17.57 21.48
C MET A 257 9.29 16.13 21.60
N ARG A 258 8.52 15.27 22.27
CA ARG A 258 8.79 13.81 22.29
C ARG A 258 8.18 13.19 21.05
N ILE A 259 9.00 12.49 20.26
CA ILE A 259 8.61 11.86 19.00
C ILE A 259 9.05 10.41 19.03
N THR A 260 8.15 9.51 18.64
CA THR A 260 8.49 8.13 18.28
C THR A 260 8.23 7.92 16.80
N GLN A 261 9.14 7.26 16.09
CA GLN A 261 8.98 6.89 14.69
C GLN A 261 9.14 5.36 14.60
N PRO A 262 8.07 4.57 14.77
CA PRO A 262 8.19 3.13 14.89
C PRO A 262 8.81 2.44 13.67
N GLY A 263 8.71 3.08 12.49
CA GLY A 263 9.06 2.45 11.22
C GLY A 263 7.98 1.49 10.74
N SER A 264 8.13 1.01 9.51
CA SER A 264 7.24 -0.01 8.97
C SER A 264 7.45 -1.35 9.67
N THR A 265 6.40 -2.16 9.71
CA THR A 265 6.50 -3.52 10.29
C THR A 265 7.12 -4.54 9.33
N ILE A 266 7.27 -4.18 8.05
CA ILE A 266 7.89 -4.99 7.00
C ILE A 266 8.87 -4.18 6.14
N VAL A 267 9.67 -4.89 5.35
CA VAL A 267 10.53 -4.29 4.33
C VAL A 267 9.74 -4.08 3.04
N THR A 268 9.46 -2.83 2.70
CA THR A 268 8.76 -2.47 1.45
C THR A 268 9.73 -1.96 0.39
N MET A 269 10.81 -1.29 0.80
CA MET A 269 11.86 -0.80 -0.09
C MET A 269 13.24 -1.35 0.27
N LEU A 270 14.04 -1.67 -0.76
CA LEU A 270 15.40 -2.17 -0.61
C LEU A 270 16.41 -1.03 -0.38
N ARG A 271 16.24 -0.28 0.72
CA ARG A 271 17.03 0.92 1.06
C ARG A 271 17.79 0.76 2.38
N ASP A 272 18.94 1.44 2.52
CA ASP A 272 19.81 1.32 3.70
C ASP A 272 19.07 1.53 5.04
N PHE A 273 18.11 2.48 5.10
CA PHE A 273 17.34 2.78 6.31
C PHE A 273 16.34 1.68 6.72
N GLU A 274 15.94 0.84 5.78
CA GLU A 274 15.04 -0.31 5.99
C GLU A 274 15.78 -1.57 6.48
N ALA A 275 17.12 -1.53 6.57
CA ALA A 275 17.90 -2.65 7.11
C ALA A 275 17.83 -2.76 8.65
N THR A 276 17.22 -1.77 9.31
CA THR A 276 17.00 -1.79 10.76
C THR A 276 15.95 -2.85 11.14
N PRO A 277 16.05 -3.49 12.33
CA PRO A 277 15.01 -4.39 12.83
C PRO A 277 13.67 -3.68 12.84
N ARG A 278 12.56 -4.37 12.59
CA ARG A 278 11.22 -3.77 12.61
C ARG A 278 10.62 -3.84 14.00
N GLY A 279 9.79 -2.87 14.37
CA GLY A 279 9.38 -2.72 15.74
C GLY A 279 7.99 -2.13 15.95
N MET A 280 7.61 -2.14 17.21
CA MET A 280 6.44 -1.48 17.77
C MET A 280 6.82 -0.94 19.16
N ALA A 281 5.97 -0.13 19.78
CA ALA A 281 6.19 0.34 21.14
C ALA A 281 4.99 0.06 22.04
N ILE A 282 5.25 -0.07 23.34
CA ILE A 282 4.26 -0.07 24.40
C ILE A 282 4.43 1.22 25.20
N LEU A 283 3.35 1.98 25.34
CA LEU A 283 3.28 3.17 26.18
C LEU A 283 2.31 2.89 27.33
N GLU A 284 2.74 3.01 28.58
CA GLU A 284 1.87 2.94 29.75
C GLU A 284 1.89 4.28 30.48
N VAL A 285 0.73 4.93 30.55
CA VAL A 285 0.58 6.22 31.24
C VAL A 285 0.00 5.97 32.62
N PHE A 286 0.74 6.35 33.66
CA PHE A 286 0.31 6.36 35.06
C PHE A 286 -0.05 7.78 35.50
N GLU A 287 -0.54 7.96 36.73
CA GLU A 287 -0.89 9.29 37.28
C GLU A 287 0.33 10.22 37.49
N ASP A 288 1.53 9.66 37.66
CA ASP A 288 2.75 10.38 38.05
C ASP A 288 3.91 10.23 37.06
N HIS A 289 3.93 9.16 36.27
CA HIS A 289 4.98 8.89 35.27
C HIS A 289 4.41 8.22 34.01
N GLU A 290 5.28 8.02 33.02
CA GLU A 290 5.00 7.20 31.84
C GLU A 290 6.14 6.20 31.62
N ASP A 291 5.78 4.98 31.23
CA ASP A 291 6.73 3.98 30.76
C ASP A 291 6.59 3.83 29.24
N PHE A 292 7.71 3.80 28.55
CA PHE A 292 7.77 3.61 27.10
C PHE A 292 8.79 2.52 26.77
N ILE A 293 8.32 1.44 26.13
CA ILE A 293 9.11 0.25 25.85
C ILE A 293 9.07 -0.05 24.35
N PRO A 294 10.17 0.16 23.61
CA PRO A 294 10.29 -0.31 22.23
C PRO A 294 10.44 -1.83 22.20
N ILE A 295 9.80 -2.49 21.24
CA ILE A 295 9.78 -3.93 21.05
C ILE A 295 10.12 -4.23 19.58
N ASN A 296 11.15 -5.04 19.35
CA ASN A 296 11.46 -5.55 18.02
C ASN A 296 10.56 -6.75 17.69
N LEU A 297 9.99 -6.72 16.48
CA LEU A 297 9.24 -7.82 15.87
C LEU A 297 10.21 -8.90 15.38
N LYS A 298 9.79 -10.16 15.45
CA LYS A 298 10.59 -11.34 15.08
C LYS A 298 10.15 -11.96 13.76
N THR A 299 8.88 -11.81 13.40
CA THR A 299 8.34 -12.35 12.15
C THR A 299 8.80 -11.61 10.88
N PRO A 300 9.17 -10.32 10.89
CA PRO A 300 9.65 -9.65 9.68
C PRO A 300 10.92 -10.30 9.13
N ARG A 301 10.96 -10.45 7.81
CA ARG A 301 12.07 -11.13 7.12
C ARG A 301 13.37 -10.34 7.27
N PRO A 302 14.51 -10.99 7.54
CA PRO A 302 15.79 -10.30 7.57
C PRO A 302 16.09 -9.63 6.23
N PHE A 303 16.46 -8.35 6.26
CA PHE A 303 16.91 -7.61 5.09
C PHE A 303 18.36 -7.19 5.25
N ILE A 304 19.21 -7.65 4.34
CA ILE A 304 20.67 -7.48 4.41
C ILE A 304 21.12 -6.72 3.17
N ILE A 305 21.66 -5.53 3.41
CA ILE A 305 22.20 -4.65 2.37
C ILE A 305 23.70 -4.50 2.56
N SER A 306 24.46 -4.63 1.47
CA SER A 306 25.92 -4.45 1.51
C SER A 306 26.40 -3.80 0.22
N LYS A 307 27.55 -3.13 0.32
CA LYS A 307 28.26 -2.54 -0.81
C LYS A 307 29.49 -3.39 -1.12
N LEU A 308 29.83 -3.53 -2.40
CA LEU A 308 31.02 -4.22 -2.90
C LEU A 308 31.70 -3.34 -3.94
N GLU A 309 32.97 -3.01 -3.70
CA GLU A 309 33.78 -2.25 -4.66
C GLU A 309 34.60 -3.21 -5.52
N LEU A 310 34.49 -3.08 -6.84
CA LEU A 310 35.30 -3.81 -7.82
C LEU A 310 36.26 -2.82 -8.49
N ASP A 311 37.49 -2.82 -8.00
CA ASP A 311 38.55 -1.91 -8.46
C ASP A 311 39.12 -2.29 -9.83
N SER A 312 39.82 -1.33 -10.45
CA SER A 312 40.49 -1.52 -11.74
C SER A 312 41.59 -2.57 -11.72
N SER A 313 42.08 -2.98 -10.55
CA SER A 313 43.01 -4.11 -10.38
C SER A 313 42.41 -5.45 -10.83
N LEU A 314 41.07 -5.55 -10.88
CA LEU A 314 40.34 -6.73 -11.33
C LEU A 314 40.11 -6.76 -12.86
N THR A 315 40.52 -5.71 -13.59
CA THR A 315 40.31 -5.61 -15.06
C THR A 315 41.03 -6.72 -15.83
N THR A 316 42.17 -7.19 -15.32
CA THR A 316 42.99 -8.22 -15.95
C THR A 316 42.57 -9.65 -15.56
N LYS A 317 41.63 -9.79 -14.62
CA LYS A 317 41.18 -11.10 -14.13
C LYS A 317 40.09 -11.68 -15.03
N PRO A 318 40.01 -13.02 -15.14
CA PRO A 318 38.93 -13.67 -15.87
C PRO A 318 37.57 -13.38 -15.23
N ALA A 319 36.52 -13.34 -16.05
CA ALA A 319 35.15 -13.06 -15.61
C ALA A 319 34.66 -14.02 -14.51
N GLU A 320 35.13 -15.27 -14.51
CA GLU A 320 34.81 -16.28 -13.50
C GLU A 320 35.35 -15.93 -12.11
N GLU A 321 36.52 -15.30 -12.01
CA GLU A 321 37.10 -14.91 -10.73
C GLU A 321 36.35 -13.72 -10.12
N VAL A 322 35.94 -12.75 -10.96
CA VAL A 322 35.08 -11.64 -10.54
C VAL A 322 33.72 -12.17 -10.07
N LEU A 323 33.16 -13.15 -10.78
CA LEU A 323 31.93 -13.82 -10.38
C LEU A 323 32.09 -14.55 -9.04
N GLY A 324 33.25 -15.16 -8.80
CA GLY A 324 33.61 -15.79 -7.53
C GLY A 324 33.59 -14.83 -6.35
N ILE A 325 34.16 -13.63 -6.51
CA ILE A 325 34.15 -12.58 -5.47
C ILE A 325 32.71 -12.16 -5.11
N ILE A 326 31.88 -11.94 -6.14
CA ILE A 326 30.46 -11.59 -5.92
C ILE A 326 29.73 -12.75 -5.22
N ARG A 327 29.98 -13.99 -5.63
CA ARG A 327 29.40 -15.20 -5.02
C ARG A 327 29.78 -15.34 -3.55
N GLU A 328 31.06 -15.22 -3.21
CA GLU A 328 31.53 -15.27 -1.82
C GLU A 328 30.84 -14.20 -0.96
N LYS A 329 30.76 -12.96 -1.48
CA LYS A 329 30.09 -11.88 -0.78
C LYS A 329 28.60 -12.15 -0.55
N LEU A 330 27.91 -12.78 -1.51
CA LEU A 330 26.50 -13.16 -1.36
C LEU A 330 26.32 -14.25 -0.29
N ILE A 331 27.20 -15.25 -0.25
CA ILE A 331 27.19 -16.30 0.77
C ILE A 331 27.39 -15.68 2.16
N ASP A 332 28.39 -14.80 2.31
CA ASP A 332 28.65 -14.09 3.55
C ASP A 332 27.45 -13.25 4.01
N MET A 333 26.72 -12.64 3.08
CA MET A 333 25.49 -11.89 3.40
C MET A 333 24.37 -12.81 3.84
N ILE A 334 24.16 -13.94 3.15
CA ILE A 334 23.14 -14.91 3.53
C ILE A 334 23.39 -15.45 4.94
N ASP A 335 24.66 -15.70 5.29
CA ASP A 335 25.05 -16.26 6.59
C ASP A 335 25.00 -15.27 7.76
N GLN A 336 24.85 -13.96 7.48
CA GLN A 336 24.62 -12.94 8.52
C GLN A 336 23.21 -12.97 9.12
N ARG A 337 22.29 -13.77 8.59
CA ARG A 337 20.92 -13.84 9.11
C ARG A 337 20.85 -14.42 10.52
N ASP A 338 20.17 -13.71 11.42
CA ASP A 338 19.87 -14.21 12.76
C ASP A 338 18.80 -15.32 12.72
N ASP A 339 17.72 -15.09 11.98
CA ASP A 339 16.69 -16.09 11.74
C ASP A 339 17.06 -16.98 10.53
N ARG A 340 17.21 -18.28 10.78
CA ARG A 340 17.53 -19.28 9.75
C ARG A 340 16.30 -19.93 9.15
N ASP A 341 15.11 -19.71 9.72
CA ASP A 341 13.86 -20.33 9.28
C ASP A 341 13.27 -19.59 8.06
N LYS A 342 13.55 -18.29 7.92
CA LYS A 342 13.15 -17.48 6.76
C LYS A 342 14.34 -17.18 5.84
N ILE A 343 14.16 -17.37 4.53
CA ILE A 343 15.14 -16.91 3.54
C ILE A 343 15.19 -15.36 3.53
N PRO A 344 16.37 -14.72 3.54
CA PRO A 344 16.49 -13.26 3.68
C PRO A 344 16.18 -12.51 2.39
N ILE A 345 15.87 -11.23 2.52
CA ILE A 345 15.91 -10.26 1.42
C ILE A 345 17.34 -9.73 1.33
N ILE A 346 17.93 -9.72 0.14
CA ILE A 346 19.33 -9.29 -0.06
C ILE A 346 19.41 -8.14 -1.04
N ARG A 347 20.26 -7.16 -0.76
CA ARG A 347 20.63 -6.11 -1.73
C ARG A 347 22.14 -5.90 -1.72
N LEU A 348 22.80 -6.31 -2.81
CA LEU A 348 24.21 -6.07 -3.04
C LEU A 348 24.41 -4.95 -4.06
N HIS A 349 24.96 -3.83 -3.61
CA HIS A 349 25.37 -2.73 -4.48
C HIS A 349 26.82 -2.94 -4.93
N VAL A 350 27.02 -3.20 -6.21
CA VAL A 350 28.33 -3.42 -6.83
C VAL A 350 28.78 -2.15 -7.55
N PHE A 351 29.78 -1.49 -6.99
CA PHE A 351 30.43 -0.34 -7.63
C PHE A 351 31.59 -0.83 -8.48
N ALA A 352 31.37 -0.92 -9.79
CA ALA A 352 32.35 -1.46 -10.72
C ALA A 352 33.12 -0.33 -11.43
N ALA A 353 34.45 -0.34 -11.27
CA ALA A 353 35.38 0.39 -12.13
C ALA A 353 35.81 -0.43 -13.37
N ILE A 354 35.38 -1.69 -13.45
CA ILE A 354 35.64 -2.63 -14.54
C ILE A 354 34.44 -2.77 -15.48
N ASP A 355 34.66 -3.26 -16.70
CA ASP A 355 33.57 -3.54 -17.63
C ASP A 355 32.83 -4.84 -17.27
N MET A 356 31.64 -4.70 -16.71
CA MET A 356 30.80 -5.81 -16.28
C MET A 356 30.03 -6.50 -17.42
N ARG A 357 30.14 -6.05 -18.68
CA ARG A 357 29.38 -6.62 -19.81
C ARG A 357 29.63 -8.12 -20.03
N ASN A 358 30.86 -8.56 -19.76
CA ASN A 358 31.27 -9.96 -19.98
C ASN A 358 31.15 -10.83 -18.71
N VAL A 359 30.74 -10.26 -17.57
CA VAL A 359 30.57 -11.01 -16.32
C VAL A 359 29.12 -11.50 -16.23
N PRO A 360 28.87 -12.82 -16.24
CA PRO A 360 27.51 -13.36 -16.27
C PRO A 360 26.87 -13.36 -14.88
N TYR A 361 26.79 -12.20 -14.20
CA TYR A 361 26.25 -12.08 -12.84
C TYR A 361 24.78 -12.53 -12.73
N LYS A 362 24.02 -12.50 -13.84
CA LYS A 362 22.66 -13.06 -13.91
C LYS A 362 22.62 -14.58 -13.71
N GLN A 363 23.72 -15.30 -13.85
CA GLN A 363 23.76 -16.72 -13.47
C GLN A 363 23.59 -16.88 -11.96
N LEU A 364 24.11 -15.94 -11.16
CA LEU A 364 23.95 -15.95 -9.71
C LEU A 364 22.48 -15.77 -9.31
N THR A 365 21.66 -15.06 -10.09
CA THR A 365 20.24 -14.92 -9.77
C THR A 365 19.48 -16.23 -9.84
N HIS A 366 19.87 -17.13 -10.75
CA HIS A 366 19.34 -18.48 -10.82
C HIS A 366 19.91 -19.36 -9.69
N GLU A 367 21.22 -19.28 -9.43
CA GLU A 367 21.92 -20.06 -8.41
C GLU A 367 21.36 -19.81 -7.00
N PHE A 368 21.14 -18.54 -6.64
CA PHE A 368 20.64 -18.14 -5.32
C PHE A 368 19.10 -18.03 -5.25
N SER A 369 18.38 -18.43 -6.30
CA SER A 369 16.92 -18.23 -6.40
C SER A 369 16.11 -18.83 -5.25
N GLN A 370 16.60 -19.91 -4.62
CA GLN A 370 15.97 -20.59 -3.49
C GLN A 370 16.54 -20.17 -2.13
N GLN A 371 17.54 -19.30 -2.12
CA GLN A 371 18.24 -18.84 -0.91
C GLN A 371 17.90 -17.40 -0.54
N VAL A 372 17.31 -16.64 -1.46
CA VAL A 372 16.91 -15.25 -1.24
C VAL A 372 15.43 -15.06 -1.58
N ALA A 373 14.76 -14.17 -0.87
CA ALA A 373 13.34 -13.86 -1.06
C ALA A 373 13.06 -12.91 -2.24
N ASN A 374 14.09 -12.30 -2.82
CA ASN A 374 14.00 -11.37 -3.95
C ASN A 374 14.91 -11.80 -5.13
N PRO A 375 14.69 -12.99 -5.73
CA PRO A 375 15.63 -13.62 -6.66
C PRO A 375 15.89 -12.81 -7.93
N HIS A 376 14.95 -11.94 -8.33
CA HIS A 376 15.07 -11.12 -9.52
C HIS A 376 15.81 -9.80 -9.31
N ASN A 377 16.03 -9.37 -8.06
CA ASN A 377 16.43 -7.98 -7.78
C ASN A 377 17.34 -7.83 -6.54
N PHE A 378 18.33 -8.70 -6.37
CA PHE A 378 19.27 -8.62 -5.24
C PHE A 378 20.68 -8.10 -5.59
N ILE A 379 21.01 -7.89 -6.88
CA ILE A 379 22.28 -7.28 -7.31
C ILE A 379 21.98 -5.99 -8.08
N GLU A 380 22.57 -4.87 -7.65
CA GLU A 380 22.56 -3.60 -8.37
C GLU A 380 23.99 -3.24 -8.78
N ILE A 381 24.20 -2.90 -10.05
CA ILE A 381 25.53 -2.53 -10.55
C ILE A 381 25.52 -1.06 -10.93
N SER A 382 26.46 -0.29 -10.37
CA SER A 382 26.69 1.11 -10.72
C SER A 382 28.09 1.27 -11.28
N ARG A 383 28.24 2.00 -12.40
CA ARG A 383 29.56 2.35 -12.95
C ARG A 383 30.18 3.48 -12.15
N ARG A 384 31.44 3.34 -11.78
CA ARG A 384 32.21 4.44 -11.20
C ARG A 384 32.67 5.37 -12.32
N SER A 385 32.09 6.57 -12.42
CA SER A 385 32.62 7.61 -13.32
C SER A 385 33.90 8.17 -12.72
N THR A 386 35.04 7.92 -13.36
CA THR A 386 36.30 8.57 -12.99
C THR A 386 36.25 10.02 -13.46
N ARG A 387 35.83 10.96 -12.60
CA ARG A 387 36.12 12.39 -12.82
C ARG A 387 37.63 12.58 -12.73
N SER A 388 38.29 12.71 -13.89
CA SER A 388 39.71 13.02 -13.99
C SER A 388 39.96 14.46 -13.52
N SER A 389 40.74 14.60 -12.46
CA SER A 389 41.26 15.89 -11.98
C SER A 389 42.26 16.45 -13.01
N GLY A 390 41.77 17.32 -13.90
CA GLY A 390 42.58 18.09 -14.84
C GLY A 390 42.82 19.50 -14.30
N ASN A 391 44.06 19.80 -13.93
CA ASN A 391 44.59 21.13 -13.62
C ASN A 391 44.14 22.19 -14.65
N LYS A 392 43.57 23.31 -14.17
CA LYS A 392 43.57 24.58 -14.92
C LYS A 392 44.12 25.71 -14.05
N ASP A 393 45.20 26.28 -14.57
CA ASP A 393 45.93 27.43 -14.07
C ASP A 393 45.07 28.70 -13.93
N LYS A 394 45.45 29.53 -12.94
CA LYS A 394 44.84 30.81 -12.55
C LYS A 394 45.16 31.96 -13.50
N LYS A 395 44.12 32.68 -13.95
CA LYS A 395 43.94 34.16 -14.07
C LYS A 395 42.64 34.39 -14.88
N SER A 396 41.65 35.22 -14.52
CA SER A 396 41.56 36.40 -13.67
C SER A 396 40.13 36.61 -13.16
N LEU A 397 40.01 37.29 -12.01
CA LEU A 397 38.80 37.63 -11.24
C LEU A 397 37.74 38.47 -12.00
N SER A 398 36.48 38.09 -11.86
CA SER A 398 35.39 38.99 -11.42
C SER A 398 34.31 38.17 -10.68
N GLN A 399 33.79 38.74 -9.60
CA GLN A 399 33.08 38.10 -8.48
C GLN A 399 31.74 37.42 -8.84
N SER A 400 31.64 36.13 -8.49
CA SER A 400 30.48 35.52 -7.84
C SER A 400 30.93 34.24 -7.14
N SER A 401 30.65 34.13 -5.84
CA SER A 401 31.09 33.01 -4.99
C SER A 401 30.05 31.89 -5.03
N SER A 402 30.33 30.88 -5.84
CA SER A 402 29.71 29.55 -5.77
C SER A 402 30.40 28.72 -4.68
N LEU A 403 29.62 28.01 -3.87
CA LEU A 403 30.02 26.73 -3.30
C LEU A 403 29.21 25.66 -4.03
N ASN A 404 29.94 24.85 -4.80
CA ASN A 404 29.42 23.81 -5.67
C ASN A 404 28.81 22.67 -4.85
N SER A 405 27.52 22.42 -5.05
CA SER A 405 26.88 21.13 -4.79
C SER A 405 26.85 20.31 -6.08
N GLU A 406 27.06 19.01 -5.93
CA GLU A 406 27.19 18.03 -6.99
C GLU A 406 25.91 17.96 -7.85
N GLU A 407 26.11 18.02 -9.16
CA GLU A 407 25.09 17.88 -10.20
C GLU A 407 24.39 16.51 -10.09
N ASN A 408 23.22 16.50 -9.48
CA ASN A 408 22.14 15.63 -9.92
C ASN A 408 21.64 16.20 -11.26
N GLU A 409 21.38 15.33 -12.24
CA GLU A 409 20.64 15.69 -13.44
C GLU A 409 19.24 16.18 -13.02
N GLU A 410 19.12 17.49 -12.80
CA GLU A 410 17.84 18.17 -12.74
C GLU A 410 17.18 18.03 -14.12
N PHE A 411 16.04 17.35 -14.10
CA PHE A 411 15.08 17.31 -15.19
C PHE A 411 14.65 18.75 -15.50
N ASP A 412 15.15 19.32 -16.60
CA ASP A 412 14.84 20.69 -17.05
C ASP A 412 13.36 20.79 -17.47
N VAL A 413 12.53 21.33 -16.57
CA VAL A 413 11.10 21.62 -16.77
C VAL A 413 10.93 22.90 -17.58
N THR A 414 11.48 22.95 -18.79
CA THR A 414 11.18 24.04 -19.74
C THR A 414 10.91 23.59 -21.17
N THR A 415 11.04 22.29 -21.49
CA THR A 415 10.55 21.71 -22.75
C THR A 415 9.96 20.30 -22.55
N SER A 416 9.03 20.16 -21.60
CA SER A 416 8.31 18.89 -21.41
C SER A 416 7.23 18.73 -22.51
N PRO A 417 7.17 17.59 -23.21
CA PRO A 417 6.05 17.29 -24.10
C PRO A 417 4.73 17.30 -23.31
N THR A 418 3.68 17.84 -23.91
CA THR A 418 2.39 18.09 -23.25
C THR A 418 1.57 16.82 -23.01
N CYS A 419 2.02 15.67 -23.52
CA CYS A 419 1.39 14.36 -23.41
C CYS A 419 2.43 13.27 -23.12
N ILE A 420 2.07 12.26 -22.33
CA ILE A 420 2.94 11.09 -22.06
C ILE A 420 3.21 10.32 -23.36
N GLU A 421 2.27 10.37 -24.30
CA GLU A 421 2.34 9.81 -25.65
C GLU A 421 3.51 10.41 -26.47
N GLU A 422 3.70 11.73 -26.43
CA GLU A 422 4.82 12.43 -27.08
C GLU A 422 6.17 12.10 -26.42
N LEU A 423 6.15 11.79 -25.12
CA LEU A 423 7.33 11.41 -24.34
C LEU A 423 7.76 9.98 -24.67
N LEU A 424 6.79 9.08 -24.89
CA LEU A 424 7.04 7.73 -25.39
C LEU A 424 7.58 7.77 -26.82
N GLU A 425 6.95 8.52 -27.72
CA GLU A 425 7.43 8.67 -29.11
C GLU A 425 8.88 9.18 -29.16
N LYS A 426 9.21 10.27 -28.46
CA LYS A 426 10.58 10.80 -28.40
C LYS A 426 11.60 9.86 -27.74
N LYS A 427 11.20 9.08 -26.72
CA LYS A 427 12.12 8.13 -26.06
C LYS A 427 12.36 6.86 -26.87
N PHE A 428 11.43 6.49 -27.73
CA PHE A 428 11.51 5.27 -28.53
C PHE A 428 11.95 5.52 -29.98
N GLU A 429 12.05 6.77 -30.45
CA GLU A 429 12.63 7.14 -31.77
C GLU A 429 14.06 6.61 -31.97
N ASP A 430 14.89 6.60 -30.92
CA ASP A 430 16.29 6.13 -30.97
C ASP A 430 16.49 4.72 -30.36
N SER A 431 15.40 4.02 -30.00
CA SER A 431 15.48 2.74 -29.30
C SER A 431 15.49 1.55 -30.28
N PRO A 432 16.33 0.52 -30.08
CA PRO A 432 16.34 -0.70 -30.90
C PRO A 432 15.11 -1.61 -30.69
N LEU A 433 14.09 -1.15 -29.96
CA LEU A 433 12.89 -1.89 -29.60
C LEU A 433 11.82 -1.84 -30.71
N ASP A 434 12.21 -2.08 -31.97
CA ASP A 434 11.32 -2.14 -33.14
C ASP A 434 10.28 -3.27 -33.08
N PHE A 435 10.47 -4.24 -32.18
CA PHE A 435 9.53 -5.33 -31.96
C PHE A 435 8.29 -4.89 -31.18
N LEU A 436 8.36 -3.79 -30.41
CA LEU A 436 7.25 -3.23 -29.65
C LEU A 436 6.72 -1.99 -30.37
N ILE A 437 5.48 -2.03 -30.84
CA ILE A 437 4.87 -0.89 -31.54
C ILE A 437 4.50 0.17 -30.49
N VAL A 438 4.89 1.42 -30.72
CA VAL A 438 4.55 2.57 -29.85
C VAL A 438 3.03 2.68 -29.66
N ASP A 439 2.23 2.39 -30.69
CA ASP A 439 0.76 2.32 -30.58
C ASP A 439 0.27 1.30 -29.54
N THR A 440 0.96 0.15 -29.41
CA THR A 440 0.60 -0.87 -28.41
C THR A 440 0.92 -0.38 -27.01
N LEU A 441 2.03 0.33 -26.83
CA LEU A 441 2.40 0.94 -25.56
C LEU A 441 1.42 2.05 -25.19
N ASN A 442 1.05 2.90 -26.14
CA ASN A 442 0.05 3.96 -25.96
C ASN A 442 -1.33 3.39 -25.62
N GLN A 443 -1.74 2.29 -26.25
CA GLN A 443 -3.00 1.63 -25.92
C GLN A 443 -2.96 0.96 -24.55
N SER A 444 -1.84 0.31 -24.22
CA SER A 444 -1.63 -0.29 -22.90
C SER A 444 -1.63 0.77 -21.80
N LEU A 445 -1.02 1.93 -22.08
CA LEU A 445 -1.05 3.09 -21.19
C LEU A 445 -2.48 3.61 -21.01
N LYS A 446 -3.25 3.72 -22.09
CA LYS A 446 -4.65 4.15 -22.01
C LYS A 446 -5.49 3.20 -21.16
N SER A 447 -5.40 1.89 -21.39
CA SER A 447 -6.11 0.91 -20.56
C SER A 447 -5.60 0.89 -19.11
N TYR A 448 -4.31 1.10 -18.89
CA TYR A 448 -3.74 1.16 -17.55
C TYR A 448 -4.18 2.40 -16.77
N VAL A 449 -4.22 3.56 -17.42
CA VAL A 449 -4.52 4.86 -16.79
C VAL A 449 -6.02 5.14 -16.71
N PHE A 450 -6.76 4.89 -17.79
CA PHE A 450 -8.19 5.24 -17.87
C PHE A 450 -9.12 4.07 -17.52
N GLU A 451 -8.68 2.82 -17.72
CA GLU A 451 -9.49 1.62 -17.45
C GLU A 451 -9.03 0.86 -16.18
N GLU A 452 -8.07 1.42 -15.43
CA GLU A 452 -7.45 0.85 -14.21
C GLU A 452 -6.90 -0.60 -14.38
N ASP A 453 -6.62 -1.00 -15.62
CA ASP A 453 -6.18 -2.35 -15.95
C ASP A 453 -4.65 -2.48 -15.75
N ARG A 454 -4.24 -2.89 -14.55
CA ARG A 454 -2.83 -3.10 -14.18
C ARG A 454 -2.12 -4.16 -15.04
N ASP A 455 -2.88 -5.09 -15.63
CA ASP A 455 -2.34 -6.14 -16.50
C ASP A 455 -2.36 -5.76 -17.99
N ALA A 456 -2.82 -4.55 -18.35
CA ALA A 456 -2.93 -4.10 -19.73
C ALA A 456 -1.60 -4.21 -20.49
N PHE A 457 -0.49 -3.79 -19.88
CA PHE A 457 0.84 -3.90 -20.49
C PHE A 457 1.25 -5.36 -20.72
N ASN A 458 1.18 -6.20 -19.68
CA ASN A 458 1.59 -7.60 -19.78
C ASN A 458 0.75 -8.37 -20.81
N ARG A 459 -0.56 -8.14 -20.81
CA ARG A 459 -1.50 -8.77 -21.75
C ARG A 459 -1.27 -8.33 -23.18
N ASN A 460 -1.24 -7.02 -23.43
CA ASN A 460 -1.12 -6.47 -24.79
C ASN A 460 0.25 -6.76 -25.39
N ILE A 461 1.32 -6.72 -24.59
CA ILE A 461 2.67 -7.10 -25.04
C ILE A 461 2.72 -8.59 -25.38
N LYS A 462 2.14 -9.45 -24.54
CA LYS A 462 2.09 -10.90 -24.81
C LYS A 462 1.28 -11.22 -26.07
N ASP A 463 0.12 -10.61 -26.23
CA ASP A 463 -0.72 -10.76 -27.43
C ASP A 463 -0.01 -10.28 -28.70
N LEU A 464 0.74 -9.18 -28.62
CA LEU A 464 1.55 -8.66 -29.72
C LEU A 464 2.67 -9.64 -30.10
N ILE A 465 3.40 -10.16 -29.10
CA ILE A 465 4.46 -11.17 -29.31
C ILE A 465 3.87 -12.42 -29.97
N GLU A 466 2.79 -12.98 -29.41
CA GLU A 466 2.17 -14.21 -29.93
C GLU A 466 1.64 -14.02 -31.36
N THR A 467 1.04 -12.86 -31.66
CA THR A 467 0.53 -12.55 -32.99
C THR A 467 1.64 -12.43 -34.03
N ARG A 468 2.73 -11.71 -33.70
CA ARG A 468 3.88 -11.52 -34.59
C ARG A 468 4.66 -12.81 -34.79
N VAL A 469 4.89 -13.58 -33.74
CA VAL A 469 5.52 -14.91 -33.82
C VAL A 469 4.69 -15.86 -34.69
N SER A 470 3.38 -15.90 -34.49
CA SER A 470 2.48 -16.74 -35.31
C SER A 470 2.46 -16.32 -36.78
N TYR A 471 2.58 -15.03 -37.08
CA TYR A 471 2.68 -14.52 -38.45
C TYR A 471 3.99 -14.93 -39.12
N LEU A 472 5.11 -14.76 -38.43
CA LEU A 472 6.43 -15.14 -38.93
C LEU A 472 6.50 -16.65 -39.19
N LEU A 473 6.01 -17.48 -38.26
CA LEU A 473 5.95 -18.94 -38.41
C LEU A 473 5.15 -19.39 -39.65
N LYS A 474 4.12 -18.64 -40.07
CA LYS A 474 3.35 -18.96 -41.28
C LYS A 474 4.07 -18.62 -42.58
N GLN A 475 5.07 -17.72 -42.54
CA GLN A 475 5.84 -17.32 -43.70
C GLN A 475 7.17 -18.05 -43.85
N VAL A 476 7.56 -18.87 -42.85
CA VAL A 476 8.75 -19.70 -42.94
C VAL A 476 8.55 -20.78 -44.03
N PRO A 477 9.45 -20.90 -45.03
CA PRO A 477 9.38 -21.95 -46.03
C PRO A 477 9.60 -23.34 -45.39
N ASP A 478 8.69 -24.28 -45.64
CA ASP A 478 8.74 -25.64 -45.09
C ASP A 478 9.81 -26.47 -45.81
N THR A 479 11.07 -26.25 -45.45
CA THR A 479 12.25 -26.84 -46.11
C THR A 479 12.81 -28.05 -45.37
N GLY A 480 12.16 -28.51 -44.30
CA GLY A 480 12.56 -29.71 -43.54
C GLY A 480 13.90 -29.61 -42.79
N LYS A 481 14.60 -28.46 -42.87
CA LYS A 481 15.75 -28.10 -42.04
C LYS A 481 15.38 -26.83 -41.27
N GLY A 482 15.58 -26.83 -39.95
CA GLY A 482 15.39 -25.62 -39.13
C GLY A 482 16.35 -24.51 -39.56
N MET A 483 15.90 -23.26 -39.43
CA MET A 483 16.74 -22.07 -39.66
C MET A 483 17.81 -21.95 -38.57
N SER A 484 19.00 -21.48 -38.92
CA SER A 484 19.99 -21.06 -37.91
C SER A 484 19.52 -19.76 -37.23
N PRO A 485 20.02 -19.43 -36.02
CA PRO A 485 19.70 -18.16 -35.36
C PRO A 485 20.05 -16.91 -36.18
N GLU A 486 21.09 -17.01 -37.02
CA GLU A 486 21.53 -15.93 -37.91
C GLU A 486 20.56 -15.79 -39.10
N ASP A 487 20.17 -16.89 -39.74
CA ASP A 487 19.17 -16.88 -40.83
C ASP A 487 17.79 -16.42 -40.35
N ALA A 488 17.44 -16.72 -39.10
CA ALA A 488 16.19 -16.29 -38.48
C ALA A 488 16.19 -14.77 -38.21
N ALA A 489 17.32 -14.19 -37.81
CA ALA A 489 17.46 -12.75 -37.61
C ALA A 489 17.32 -12.00 -38.94
N ASP A 490 18.01 -12.47 -39.99
CA ASP A 490 17.92 -11.90 -41.34
C ASP A 490 16.49 -12.02 -41.91
N PHE A 491 15.79 -13.12 -41.64
CA PHE A 491 14.40 -13.31 -42.06
C PHE A 491 13.43 -12.35 -41.35
N ILE A 492 13.64 -12.10 -40.05
CA ILE A 492 12.85 -11.14 -39.28
C ILE A 492 13.09 -9.72 -39.80
N GLU A 493 14.33 -9.38 -40.13
CA GLU A 493 14.69 -8.07 -40.69
C GLU A 493 14.10 -7.87 -42.10
N LEU A 494 14.10 -8.90 -42.95
CA LEU A 494 13.47 -8.85 -44.28
C LEU A 494 11.95 -8.63 -44.21
N LYS A 495 11.31 -9.15 -43.17
CA LYS A 495 9.84 -9.07 -42.97
C LYS A 495 9.42 -7.95 -42.03
N ARG A 496 10.35 -7.07 -41.65
CA ARG A 496 10.18 -5.94 -40.73
C ARG A 496 8.97 -5.06 -41.04
N ASN A 497 8.76 -4.70 -42.30
CA ASN A 497 7.68 -3.79 -42.72
C ASN A 497 6.32 -4.51 -42.92
N ASP A 498 6.32 -5.84 -42.92
CA ASP A 498 5.13 -6.67 -43.16
C ASP A 498 4.50 -7.20 -41.86
N LEU A 499 5.04 -6.84 -40.68
CA LEU A 499 4.58 -7.35 -39.39
C LEU A 499 3.20 -6.78 -39.02
N PRO A 500 2.22 -7.62 -38.64
CA PRO A 500 0.90 -7.15 -38.27
C PRO A 500 0.94 -6.30 -36.98
N GLY A 501 0.12 -5.24 -36.97
CA GLY A 501 -0.29 -4.54 -35.75
C GLY A 501 -1.40 -5.28 -34.99
N ILE A 502 -1.77 -4.79 -33.81
CA ILE A 502 -2.87 -5.36 -33.03
C ILE A 502 -4.19 -5.22 -33.80
N ASN A 503 -4.93 -6.33 -33.91
CA ASN A 503 -6.34 -6.32 -34.34
C ASN A 503 -7.20 -5.80 -33.18
N THR A 504 -7.62 -4.54 -33.25
CA THR A 504 -8.52 -3.86 -32.29
C THR A 504 -9.86 -4.58 -32.05
N SER A 505 -10.22 -5.53 -32.92
CA SER A 505 -11.46 -6.30 -32.83
C SER A 505 -11.42 -7.53 -31.92
N LYS A 506 -10.25 -7.94 -31.40
CA LYS A 506 -10.13 -9.08 -30.48
C LYS A 506 -10.19 -8.69 -29.00
N SER A 507 -9.61 -7.55 -28.61
CA SER A 507 -9.62 -7.11 -27.20
C SER A 507 -11.03 -6.77 -26.69
N GLN A 508 -11.93 -6.31 -27.56
CA GLN A 508 -13.34 -6.10 -27.19
C GLN A 508 -14.16 -7.39 -27.05
N ARG A 509 -13.73 -8.51 -27.65
CA ARG A 509 -14.51 -9.78 -27.63
C ARG A 509 -14.34 -10.57 -26.34
N HIS A 510 -13.23 -10.41 -25.62
CA HIS A 510 -13.06 -11.12 -24.35
C HIS A 510 -13.96 -10.56 -23.24
N PHE A 511 -14.35 -9.28 -23.30
CA PHE A 511 -15.30 -8.69 -22.35
C PHE A 511 -16.75 -9.08 -22.67
N LEU A 512 -17.12 -9.12 -23.96
CA LEU A 512 -18.48 -9.44 -24.42
C LEU A 512 -18.82 -10.95 -24.41
N SER A 513 -17.86 -11.85 -24.19
CA SER A 513 -18.12 -13.30 -24.13
C SER A 513 -18.62 -13.81 -22.77
N SER A 514 -18.76 -12.91 -21.78
CA SER A 514 -19.33 -13.24 -20.46
C SER A 514 -20.77 -12.78 -20.28
N THR A 515 -21.39 -12.19 -21.32
CA THR A 515 -22.79 -11.76 -21.31
C THR A 515 -23.51 -12.18 -22.59
N ASP A 516 -24.54 -13.01 -22.41
CA ASP A 516 -25.60 -13.42 -23.35
C ASP A 516 -25.31 -14.47 -24.44
N SER A 517 -25.61 -15.71 -24.05
CA SER A 517 -26.37 -16.63 -24.89
C SER A 517 -27.82 -16.15 -25.03
N THR A 518 -28.24 -15.69 -26.21
CA THR A 518 -29.45 -16.17 -26.92
C THR A 518 -29.69 -15.39 -28.23
N ALA A 519 -29.98 -16.15 -29.28
CA ALA A 519 -30.74 -15.80 -30.49
C ALA A 519 -30.25 -14.63 -31.38
N THR A 520 -29.40 -14.89 -32.38
CA THR A 520 -29.76 -15.16 -33.79
C THR A 520 -30.55 -14.06 -34.52
N GLY A 521 -29.96 -13.51 -35.57
CA GLY A 521 -30.66 -13.39 -36.87
C GLY A 521 -30.75 -12.03 -37.56
N THR A 522 -29.70 -11.71 -38.33
CA THR A 522 -29.75 -11.17 -39.72
C THR A 522 -30.21 -9.73 -40.05
N ALA A 523 -29.25 -9.05 -40.71
CA ALA A 523 -29.36 -8.30 -41.98
C ALA A 523 -29.75 -6.79 -41.98
N THR A 524 -28.68 -5.98 -41.95
CA THR A 524 -28.33 -4.90 -42.91
C THR A 524 -29.40 -4.14 -43.70
N ALA A 525 -29.35 -2.82 -43.47
CA ALA A 525 -29.15 -1.73 -44.43
C ALA A 525 -30.36 -1.00 -45.07
N SER A 526 -30.36 0.30 -44.77
CA SER A 526 -30.47 1.46 -45.68
C SER A 526 -31.81 2.18 -45.87
N GLN A 527 -31.67 3.50 -45.77
CA GLN A 527 -32.32 4.59 -46.50
C GLN A 527 -33.65 5.20 -46.02
N ASP A 528 -33.51 6.47 -45.64
CA ASP A 528 -34.18 7.67 -46.14
C ASP A 528 -35.70 7.90 -45.96
N SER A 529 -35.93 9.08 -45.35
CA SER A 529 -36.89 10.14 -45.69
C SER A 529 -38.40 9.89 -45.66
N ASP A 530 -39.03 10.71 -44.82
CA ASP A 530 -40.17 11.59 -45.10
C ASP A 530 -41.51 11.02 -45.59
N ASP A 531 -42.49 11.34 -44.74
CA ASP A 531 -43.81 11.90 -45.05
C ASP A 531 -45.01 11.04 -45.53
N GLU A 532 -46.11 11.38 -44.85
CA GLU A 532 -47.51 11.43 -45.32
C GLU A 532 -48.34 10.13 -45.42
N ASP A 533 -49.22 10.01 -44.41
CA ASP A 533 -50.69 9.99 -44.55
C ASP A 533 -51.38 8.75 -45.16
N PHE A 534 -52.26 8.11 -44.38
CA PHE A 534 -53.67 7.81 -44.73
C PHE A 534 -54.40 6.99 -43.65
N ASN A 535 -55.08 7.70 -42.74
CA ASN A 535 -56.51 7.59 -42.42
C ASN A 535 -57.24 6.22 -42.56
N LYS A 536 -57.80 5.67 -41.45
CA LYS A 536 -59.28 5.66 -41.19
C LYS A 536 -59.72 4.84 -39.96
N LYS A 537 -60.48 5.57 -39.11
CA LYS A 537 -61.72 5.20 -38.36
C LYS A 537 -61.63 4.09 -37.30
N SER A 538 -62.01 4.33 -36.04
CA SER A 538 -63.37 4.70 -35.63
C SER A 538 -63.38 5.14 -34.15
N GLN A 539 -63.96 6.32 -33.85
CA GLN A 539 -65.17 6.54 -33.01
C GLN A 539 -65.13 5.90 -31.60
N GLN A 540 -65.47 6.54 -30.49
CA GLN A 540 -66.05 7.85 -30.17
C GLN A 540 -66.01 8.04 -28.63
N LYS A 541 -65.94 9.31 -28.22
CA LYS A 541 -66.55 9.93 -27.02
C LYS A 541 -65.91 9.78 -25.64
N ASN A 542 -65.21 10.87 -25.29
CA ASN A 542 -65.22 11.53 -23.98
C ASN A 542 -66.63 11.71 -23.39
N LYS A 543 -66.79 11.55 -22.07
CA LYS A 543 -67.03 12.66 -21.10
C LYS A 543 -67.33 12.14 -19.68
N ARG A 544 -66.62 12.72 -18.70
CA ARG A 544 -67.09 13.36 -17.43
C ARG A 544 -68.18 12.62 -16.62
N THR A 545 -68.18 12.47 -15.29
CA THR A 545 -67.63 13.25 -14.16
C THR A 545 -68.10 12.61 -12.84
N ARG A 546 -67.39 12.93 -11.73
CA ARG A 546 -67.84 13.02 -10.31
C ARG A 546 -68.17 11.72 -9.56
N LYS A 547 -67.34 11.34 -8.59
CA LYS A 547 -67.36 11.73 -7.13
C LYS A 547 -68.54 11.13 -6.37
N THR A 548 -68.27 10.20 -5.43
CA THR A 548 -68.44 10.29 -3.96
C THR A 548 -68.26 8.89 -3.34
N LYS A 549 -67.41 8.74 -2.31
CA LYS A 549 -67.73 8.39 -0.89
C LYS A 549 -68.39 7.01 -0.75
N THR A 550 -68.04 6.06 0.12
CA THR A 550 -67.61 6.05 1.54
C THR A 550 -67.56 4.54 1.91
N VAL A 551 -66.55 4.00 2.60
CA VAL A 551 -66.51 3.70 4.05
C VAL A 551 -66.49 2.18 4.36
N ASP A 552 -65.75 1.88 5.43
CA ASP A 552 -65.73 0.70 6.33
C ASP A 552 -64.86 -0.56 6.04
N GLU A 553 -63.92 -0.72 6.99
CA GLU A 553 -63.25 -1.90 7.59
C GLU A 553 -64.21 -3.09 7.90
N PRO A 554 -63.76 -4.33 8.31
CA PRO A 554 -62.60 -4.61 9.16
C PRO A 554 -61.81 -5.94 8.97
N VAL A 555 -60.71 -5.98 9.73
CA VAL A 555 -59.99 -7.08 10.42
C VAL A 555 -60.69 -8.45 10.51
N GLU A 556 -59.95 -9.54 10.24
CA GLU A 556 -59.72 -10.67 11.18
C GLU A 556 -58.81 -11.78 10.62
N ASP A 557 -57.82 -12.13 11.45
CA ASP A 557 -57.23 -13.43 11.77
C ASP A 557 -56.54 -14.34 10.73
N GLU A 558 -55.25 -14.58 11.01
CA GLU A 558 -54.50 -15.78 10.62
C GLU A 558 -55.06 -17.06 11.29
N PRO A 559 -54.80 -18.24 10.69
CA PRO A 559 -53.85 -19.11 11.38
C PRO A 559 -52.89 -19.89 10.45
N ALA A 560 -51.60 -19.81 10.79
CA ALA A 560 -50.60 -20.87 11.01
C ALA A 560 -50.36 -22.03 9.99
N PRO A 561 -49.11 -22.55 9.92
CA PRO A 561 -48.54 -23.09 8.69
C PRO A 561 -48.50 -24.63 8.60
N THR A 562 -48.54 -25.12 7.36
CA THR A 562 -48.46 -26.55 7.01
C THR A 562 -47.01 -27.03 6.95
N ARG A 563 -46.72 -28.08 7.74
CA ARG A 563 -45.47 -28.85 7.80
C ARG A 563 -45.02 -29.39 6.44
N GLN A 564 -43.73 -29.26 6.13
CA GLN A 564 -43.02 -30.18 5.22
C GLN A 564 -41.74 -30.75 5.86
N ARG A 565 -41.49 -32.01 5.53
CA ARG A 565 -40.60 -32.97 6.18
C ARG A 565 -39.13 -32.83 5.72
N MET A 566 -38.20 -32.95 6.67
CA MET A 566 -36.77 -33.16 6.43
C MET A 566 -36.43 -34.61 6.03
N PRO A 567 -35.40 -34.85 5.20
CA PRO A 567 -34.79 -36.17 5.02
C PRO A 567 -33.62 -36.44 6.00
N ARG A 568 -33.33 -37.73 6.16
CA ARG A 568 -32.61 -38.40 7.25
C ARG A 568 -31.08 -38.18 7.28
N LYS A 569 -30.55 -38.17 8.51
CA LYS A 569 -29.14 -38.26 8.92
C LYS A 569 -28.47 -39.58 8.49
N VAL A 570 -27.25 -39.48 7.97
CA VAL A 570 -26.26 -40.56 7.85
C VAL A 570 -25.34 -40.56 9.08
N ARG A 571 -24.97 -41.74 9.55
CA ARG A 571 -24.39 -42.05 10.87
C ARG A 571 -22.87 -42.21 10.74
N ALA A 572 -22.08 -41.51 11.57
CA ALA A 572 -20.63 -41.68 11.71
C ALA A 572 -20.28 -42.82 12.69
N PRO A 573 -19.11 -43.49 12.55
CA PRO A 573 -18.66 -44.55 13.47
C PRO A 573 -17.94 -43.99 14.71
N PRO A 574 -17.83 -44.76 15.81
CA PRO A 574 -17.41 -44.25 17.11
C PRO A 574 -15.88 -44.30 17.32
N SER A 575 -15.38 -43.31 18.05
CA SER A 575 -14.01 -43.21 18.57
C SER A 575 -13.85 -43.99 19.88
N LEU A 576 -12.71 -44.68 20.00
CA LEU A 576 -12.23 -45.31 21.23
C LEU A 576 -11.49 -44.28 22.09
N LYS A 577 -11.91 -44.11 23.35
CA LYS A 577 -11.13 -43.50 24.44
C LYS A 577 -10.85 -44.56 25.52
N LYS A 578 -9.59 -44.64 25.98
CA LYS A 578 -9.16 -45.00 27.35
C LYS A 578 -8.34 -43.78 27.82
N SER A 579 -8.73 -43.00 28.85
CA SER A 579 -8.65 -43.24 30.33
C SER A 579 -7.24 -43.65 30.76
N VAL A 580 -6.39 -42.75 31.28
CA VAL A 580 -6.29 -42.20 32.66
C VAL A 580 -5.97 -43.27 33.72
N MET A 581 -4.77 -43.16 34.29
CA MET A 581 -4.25 -43.58 35.62
C MET A 581 -2.72 -43.49 35.52
N LYS A 582 -2.00 -42.76 36.39
CA LYS A 582 -2.37 -42.22 37.70
C LYS A 582 -3.19 -40.94 37.66
#